data_AF-A0A7C3M9E1-F1
#
_entry.id   AF-A0A7C3M9E1-F1
#
_cell.length_a   1.000
_cell.length_b   1.000
_cell.length_c   1.000
_cell.angle_alpha   90.00
_cell.angle_beta   90.00
_cell.angle_gamma   90.00
#
_symmetry.space_group_name_H-M   'P 1'
#
loop_
_entity.id
_entity.type
_entity.pdbx_description
1 polymer ?
#
loop_
_entity_poly.entity_id
_entity_poly.type
_entity_poly.pdbx_seq_one_letter_code
_entity_poly.pdbx_strand_id
1 'polypeptide(L)'
;MKKEIFVFILIFFLILFQTISFFPFNFALFTLFLSLLFLSKNSSLFLAIFTGFFLDLFSEKPFYFYTSISLLIFLFTQFLIKKYVKL
;
A
#
# COMPACT_ATOMS: atom_id res chain seq x y z
N MET A 1 11.59 0.55 12.14
CA MET A 1 10.77 0.67 13.37
C MET A 1 9.96 1.98 13.42
N LYS A 2 10.42 3.09 14.03
CA LYS A 2 9.56 4.31 14.22
C LYS A 2 8.95 4.87 12.92
N LYS A 3 9.74 4.97 11.85
CA LYS A 3 9.27 5.43 10.53
C LYS A 3 8.22 4.49 9.91
N GLU A 4 8.41 3.18 10.06
CA GLU A 4 7.53 2.16 9.47
C GLU A 4 6.17 2.13 10.17
N ILE A 5 6.16 2.29 11.49
CA ILE A 5 4.94 2.44 12.30
C ILE A 5 4.18 3.69 11.87
N PHE A 6 4.88 4.82 11.68
CA PHE A 6 4.25 6.05 11.20
C PHE A 6 3.62 5.87 9.81
N VAL A 7 4.33 5.25 8.87
CA VAL A 7 3.79 4.94 7.53
C VAL A 7 2.56 4.05 7.63
N PHE A 8 2.58 3.05 8.51
CA PHE A 8 1.45 2.16 8.77
C PHE A 8 0.21 2.93 9.23
N ILE A 9 0.37 3.77 10.25
CA ILE A 9 -0.72 4.57 10.81
C ILE A 9 -1.27 5.55 9.76
N LEU A 10 -0.38 6.20 9.00
CA LEU A 10 -0.76 7.14 7.96
C LEU A 10 -1.60 6.46 6.87
N ILE A 11 -1.16 5.31 6.39
CA ILE A 11 -1.88 4.53 5.38
C ILE A 11 -3.22 4.04 5.92
N PHE A 12 -3.26 3.57 7.16
CA PHE A 12 -4.50 3.14 7.79
C PHE A 12 -5.51 4.30 7.88
N PHE A 13 -5.07 5.49 8.28
CA PHE A 13 -5.91 6.68 8.31
C PHE A 13 -6.41 7.07 6.92
N LEU A 14 -5.57 6.96 5.89
CA LEU A 14 -5.97 7.22 4.50
C LEU A 14 -7.02 6.23 3.99
N ILE A 15 -6.93 4.95 4.37
CA ILE A 15 -7.94 3.95 4.02
C ILE A 15 -9.30 4.35 4.64
N LEU A 16 -9.33 4.69 5.92
CA LEU A 16 -10.55 5.14 6.60
C LEU A 16 -11.10 6.44 5.99
N PHE A 17 -10.24 7.41 5.69
CA PHE A 17 -10.66 8.67 5.11
C PHE A 17 -11.27 8.47 3.70
N GLN A 18 -10.64 7.61 2.90
CA GLN A 18 -11.09 7.30 1.54
C GLN A 18 -12.46 6.63 1.53
N THR A 19 -12.72 5.72 2.49
CA THR A 19 -13.97 4.98 2.58
C THR A 19 -15.12 5.84 3.12
N ILE A 20 -14.82 6.77 4.03
CA ILE A 20 -15.82 7.72 4.55
C ILE A 20 -16.19 8.79 3.50
N SER A 21 -15.21 9.30 2.76
CA SER A 21 -15.40 10.50 1.91
C SER A 21 -15.74 10.19 0.45
N PHE A 22 -15.90 8.91 0.07
CA PHE A 22 -16.13 8.45 -1.31
C PHE A 22 -15.20 9.10 -2.35
N PHE A 23 -13.94 9.31 -1.98
CA PHE A 23 -13.02 10.04 -2.82
C PHE A 23 -12.62 9.16 -4.03
N PRO A 24 -12.69 9.67 -5.29
CA PRO A 24 -12.47 8.85 -6.47
C PRO A 24 -10.99 8.43 -6.64
N PHE A 25 -10.06 9.16 -6.01
CA PHE A 25 -8.63 8.87 -6.08
C PHE A 25 -8.18 7.97 -4.92
N ASN A 26 -7.50 6.86 -5.25
CA ASN A 26 -6.97 5.90 -4.29
C ASN A 26 -5.65 6.39 -3.66
N PHE A 27 -5.73 7.37 -2.75
CA PHE A 27 -4.56 7.90 -2.04
C PHE A 27 -3.80 6.84 -1.25
N ALA A 28 -4.49 5.81 -0.74
CA ALA A 28 -3.86 4.70 -0.03
C ALA A 28 -2.89 3.91 -0.94
N LEU A 29 -3.27 3.62 -2.18
CA LEU A 29 -2.40 2.91 -3.13
C LEU A 29 -1.23 3.77 -3.61
N PHE A 30 -1.46 5.08 -3.79
CA PHE A 30 -0.39 6.00 -4.16
C PHE A 30 0.65 6.16 -3.05
N THR A 31 0.20 6.31 -1.81
CA THR A 31 1.10 6.40 -0.65
C THR A 31 1.79 5.09 -0.35
N LEU A 32 1.13 3.94 -0.58
CA LEU A 32 1.79 2.65 -0.63
C LEU A 32 2.96 2.69 -1.62
N PHE A 33 2.71 3.01 -2.89
CA PHE A 33 3.75 3.02 -3.93
C PHE A 33 4.98 3.85 -3.51
N LEU A 34 4.77 5.07 -3.01
CA LEU A 34 5.85 5.92 -2.52
C LEU A 34 6.60 5.31 -1.33
N SER A 35 5.86 4.75 -0.37
CA SER A 35 6.47 4.16 0.84
C SER A 35 7.34 2.94 0.53
N LEU A 36 6.95 2.14 -0.47
CA LEU A 36 7.65 0.93 -0.89
C LEU A 36 9.08 1.25 -1.37
N LEU A 37 9.33 2.46 -1.90
CA LEU A 37 10.66 2.89 -2.34
C LEU A 37 11.66 2.99 -1.18
N PHE A 38 11.20 3.32 0.03
CA PHE A 38 12.08 3.61 1.17
C PHE A 38 12.09 2.51 2.25
N LEU A 39 11.12 1.59 2.22
CA LEU A 39 10.97 0.51 3.21
C LEU A 39 11.88 -0.69 2.92
N SER A 40 12.18 -1.47 3.95
CA SER A 40 12.86 -2.76 3.78
C SER A 40 11.94 -3.76 3.05
N LYS A 41 12.51 -4.81 2.43
CA LYS A 41 11.72 -5.82 1.68
C LYS A 41 10.63 -6.49 2.53
N ASN A 42 10.91 -6.77 3.80
CA ASN A 42 9.97 -7.45 4.68
C ASN A 42 8.83 -6.51 5.11
N SER A 43 9.18 -5.25 5.48
CA SER A 43 8.17 -4.27 5.86
C SER A 43 7.31 -3.79 4.68
N SER A 44 7.89 -3.72 3.49
CA SER A 44 7.14 -3.43 2.25
C SER A 44 6.15 -4.52 1.88
N LEU A 45 6.54 -5.80 1.97
CA LEU A 45 5.63 -6.92 1.72
C LEU A 45 4.47 -6.93 2.73
N PHE A 46 4.78 -6.77 4.02
CA PHE A 46 3.75 -6.72 5.05
C PHE A 46 2.78 -5.54 4.83
N LEU A 47 3.30 -4.36 4.50
CA LEU A 47 2.48 -3.18 4.20
C LEU A 47 1.59 -3.37 2.97
N ALA A 48 2.08 -4.02 1.91
CA ALA A 48 1.31 -4.31 0.70
C ALA A 48 0.15 -5.29 0.97
N ILE A 49 0.38 -6.33 1.76
CA ILE A 49 -0.69 -7.26 2.17
C ILE A 49 -1.71 -6.54 3.04
N PHE A 50 -1.23 -5.78 4.04
CA PHE A 50 -2.09 -5.06 4.96
C PHE A 50 -3.00 -4.06 4.23
N THR A 51 -2.43 -3.18 3.41
CA THR A 51 -3.20 -2.21 2.62
C THR A 51 -4.23 -2.85 1.71
N GLY A 52 -3.83 -3.88 0.96
CA GLY A 52 -4.71 -4.59 0.04
C GLY A 52 -5.89 -5.21 0.76
N PHE A 53 -5.61 -5.93 1.85
CA PHE A 53 -6.62 -6.59 2.65
C PHE A 53 -7.61 -5.60 3.28
N PHE A 54 -7.10 -4.50 3.85
CA PHE A 54 -7.96 -3.48 4.46
C PHE A 54 -8.78 -2.72 3.42
N LEU A 55 -8.22 -2.42 2.26
CA LEU A 55 -8.99 -1.81 1.17
C LEU A 55 -10.08 -2.76 0.66
N ASP A 56 -9.80 -4.06 0.54
CA ASP A 56 -10.82 -5.04 0.17
C ASP A 56 -11.95 -5.11 1.21
N LEU A 57 -11.63 -5.08 2.51
CA LEU A 57 -12.64 -5.10 3.58
C LEU A 57 -13.57 -3.89 3.58
N PHE A 58 -13.03 -2.69 3.27
CA PHE A 58 -13.81 -1.46 3.32
C PHE A 58 -14.34 -0.99 1.97
N SER A 59 -14.07 -1.73 0.89
CA SER A 59 -14.58 -1.40 -0.44
C SER A 59 -15.75 -2.28 -0.85
N GLU A 60 -16.57 -1.76 -1.77
CA GLU A 60 -17.65 -2.52 -2.41
C GLU A 60 -17.15 -3.47 -3.52
N LYS A 61 -15.83 -3.53 -3.75
CA LYS A 61 -15.24 -4.34 -4.83
C LYS A 61 -15.17 -5.82 -4.44
N PRO A 62 -14.98 -6.72 -5.42
CA PRO A 62 -14.78 -8.14 -5.14
C PRO A 62 -13.61 -8.34 -4.18
N PHE A 63 -13.79 -9.26 -3.24
CA PHE A 63 -12.74 -9.62 -2.30
C PHE A 63 -11.47 -10.07 -3.07
N TYR A 64 -10.29 -9.64 -2.59
CA TYR A 64 -8.97 -9.76 -3.24
C TYR A 64 -8.65 -8.78 -4.39
N PHE A 65 -9.57 -7.92 -4.81
CA PHE A 65 -9.30 -6.98 -5.90
C PHE A 65 -8.14 -6.04 -5.55
N TYR A 66 -8.21 -5.32 -4.44
CA TYR A 66 -7.16 -4.41 -4.00
C TYR A 66 -5.92 -5.15 -3.49
N THR A 67 -6.08 -6.33 -2.89
CA THR A 67 -4.94 -7.18 -2.53
C THR A 67 -4.11 -7.59 -3.75
N SER A 68 -4.76 -7.93 -4.87
CA SER A 68 -4.04 -8.25 -6.11
C SER A 68 -3.27 -7.02 -6.65
N ILE A 69 -3.89 -5.84 -6.58
CA ILE A 69 -3.28 -4.58 -7.02
C ILE A 69 -2.11 -4.20 -6.12
N SER A 70 -2.25 -4.25 -4.80
CA SER A 70 -1.18 -3.88 -3.86
C SER A 70 0.03 -4.81 -4.00
N LEU A 71 -0.20 -6.11 -4.22
CA LEU A 71 0.86 -7.08 -4.50
C LEU A 71 1.53 -6.80 -5.86
N LEU A 72 0.77 -6.46 -6.90
CA LEU A 72 1.34 -6.04 -8.18
C LEU A 72 2.23 -4.79 -8.02
N ILE A 73 1.79 -3.80 -7.24
CA ILE A 73 2.58 -2.60 -6.95
C ILE A 73 3.88 -2.97 -6.20
N PHE A 74 3.80 -3.87 -5.21
CA PHE A 74 4.97 -4.38 -4.49
C PHE A 74 5.96 -5.09 -5.42
N LEU A 75 5.49 -6.00 -6.28
CA LEU A 75 6.34 -6.69 -7.24
C LEU A 75 6.99 -5.69 -8.20
N PHE A 76 6.21 -4.76 -8.74
CA PHE A 76 6.71 -3.73 -9.65
C PHE A 76 7.82 -2.89 -8.99
N THR A 77 7.57 -2.34 -7.80
CA THR A 77 8.55 -1.51 -7.08
C THR A 77 9.82 -2.29 -6.70
N GLN A 78 9.67 -3.50 -6.17
CA GLN A 78 10.80 -4.28 -5.68
C GLN A 78 11.68 -4.82 -6.82
N PHE A 79 11.08 -5.26 -7.93
CA PHE A 79 11.82 -5.87 -9.04
C PHE A 79 12.25 -4.89 -10.14
N LEU A 80 11.49 -3.83 -10.42
CA LEU A 80 11.80 -2.90 -11.51
C LEU A 80 12.45 -1.61 -11.04
N ILE A 81 12.13 -1.13 -9.83
CA ILE A 81 12.70 0.12 -9.35
C ILE A 81 13.93 -0.16 -8.50
N LYS A 82 13.81 -0.90 -7.40
CA LYS A 82 14.96 -1.12 -6.52
C LYS A 82 16.10 -1.91 -7.15
N LYS A 83 15.77 -2.91 -7.98
CA LYS A 83 16.80 -3.70 -8.67
C LYS A 83 17.66 -2.86 -9.62
N TYR A 84 17.09 -1.82 -10.23
CA TYR A 84 17.75 -1.02 -11.27
C TYR A 84 18.29 0.31 -10.76
N VAL A 85 17.62 0.92 -9.77
CA VAL A 85 17.98 2.27 -9.27
C VAL A 85 19.00 2.21 -8.12
N LYS A 86 19.32 1.03 -7.56
CA LYS A 86 20.19 0.90 -6.37
C LYS A 86 19.80 1.89 -5.24
N LEU A 87 18.49 2.05 -5.04
CA LEU A 87 17.92 2.74 -3.88
C LEU A 87 17.88 1.82 -2.66
#